data_AF-A0A4Z1KS80-F1
#
_entry.id   AF-A0A4Z1KS80-F1
#
_cell.length_a   1.000
_cell.length_b   1.000
_cell.length_c   1.000
_cell.angle_alpha   90.00
_cell.angle_beta   90.00
_cell.angle_gamma   90.00
#
_symmetry.space_group_name_H-M   'P 1'
#
loop_
_entity.id
_entity.type
_entity.pdbx_description
1 polymer ?
#
loop_
_entity_poly.entity_id
_entity_poly.type
_entity_poly.pdbx_seq_one_letter_code
_entity_poly.pdbx_strand_id
1 'polypeptide(L)'
;MKITLFRGWQDTGYYVRSPFVTKIEFHFRQANVKYILDGGSPRSAPKGKIPYISVHDEGSSPFLLAHSALVTAALVESDILPDLNSSLEPAAKTQDMAIRALLEDKL
;
A
#
# COMPACT_ATOMS: atom_id res chain seq x y z
N MET A 1 14.70 7.48 5.54
CA MET A 1 13.38 7.22 4.94
C MET A 1 12.25 7.17 5.97
N LYS A 2 11.18 7.94 5.76
CA LYS A 2 9.97 8.03 6.59
C LYS A 2 8.74 7.78 5.72
N ILE A 3 7.96 6.76 6.05
CA ILE A 3 6.69 6.44 5.37
C ILE A 3 5.52 6.91 6.24
N THR A 4 4.63 7.70 5.65
CA THR A 4 3.35 8.08 6.26
C THR A 4 2.21 7.46 5.45
N LEU A 5 1.38 6.64 6.10
CA LEU A 5 0.18 6.06 5.52
C LEU A 5 -1.04 6.90 5.88
N PHE A 6 -1.67 7.47 4.86
CA PHE A 6 -2.91 8.24 5.01
C PHE A 6 -4.12 7.32 4.88
N ARG A 7 -4.89 7.22 5.95
CA ARG A 7 -6.13 6.42 6.04
C ARG A 7 -7.24 7.21 6.73
N GLY A 8 -8.45 6.65 6.77
CA GLY A 8 -9.62 7.38 7.29
C GLY A 8 -9.62 7.71 8.79
N TRP A 9 -8.76 7.08 9.59
CA TRP A 9 -8.66 7.26 11.05
C TRP A 9 -7.20 7.27 11.51
N GLN A 10 -6.93 7.87 12.67
CA GLN A 10 -5.57 7.92 13.25
C GLN A 10 -5.31 6.79 14.26
N ASP A 11 -6.36 6.11 14.76
CA ASP A 11 -6.25 5.08 15.81
C ASP A 11 -5.54 3.80 15.37
N THR A 12 -4.40 3.50 15.97
CA THR A 12 -3.62 2.30 15.69
C THR A 12 -4.32 1.03 16.18
N GLY A 13 -4.05 -0.13 15.57
CA GLY A 13 -4.57 -1.42 16.04
C GLY A 13 -5.99 -1.78 15.61
N TYR A 14 -6.67 -0.91 14.86
CA TYR A 14 -8.01 -1.16 14.33
C TYR A 14 -8.00 -1.36 12.81
N TYR A 15 -8.71 -2.39 12.34
CA TYR A 15 -9.03 -2.53 10.93
C TYR A 15 -9.97 -1.40 10.50
N VAL A 16 -9.64 -0.73 9.40
CA VAL A 16 -10.48 0.35 8.85
C VAL A 16 -11.42 -0.18 7.78
N ARG A 17 -12.49 0.57 7.49
CA ARG A 17 -13.52 0.16 6.51
C ARG A 17 -13.02 -0.02 5.08
N SER A 18 -11.90 0.60 4.70
CA SER A 18 -11.35 0.42 3.34
C SER A 18 -10.48 -0.83 3.29
N PRO A 19 -10.84 -1.86 2.49
CA PRO A 19 -10.05 -3.09 2.38
C PRO A 19 -8.66 -2.82 1.81
N PHE A 20 -8.51 -1.79 0.97
CA PHE A 20 -7.22 -1.41 0.40
C PHE A 20 -6.23 -0.88 1.44
N VAL A 21 -6.71 -0.22 2.51
CA VAL A 21 -5.84 0.18 3.63
C VAL A 21 -5.32 -1.05 4.35
N THR A 22 -6.24 -1.97 4.69
CA THR A 22 -5.90 -3.23 5.35
C THR A 22 -4.89 -4.04 4.55
N LYS A 23 -5.02 -4.05 3.21
CA LYS A 23 -4.06 -4.68 2.30
C LYS A 23 -2.66 -4.09 2.44
N ILE A 24 -2.50 -2.76 2.44
CA ILE A 24 -1.18 -2.12 2.59
C ILE A 24 -0.60 -2.37 3.99
N GLU A 25 -1.41 -2.23 5.04
CA GLU A 25 -0.97 -2.47 6.42
C GLU A 25 -0.55 -3.93 6.65
N PHE A 26 -1.17 -4.88 5.93
CA PHE A 26 -0.72 -6.26 5.93
C PHE A 26 0.69 -6.40 5.35
N HIS A 27 0.96 -5.82 4.18
CA HIS A 27 2.31 -5.83 3.60
C HIS A 27 3.34 -5.17 4.53
N PHE A 28 3.02 -4.04 5.15
CA PHE A 28 3.93 -3.36 6.08
C PHE A 28 4.23 -4.20 7.31
N ARG A 29 3.21 -4.85 7.89
CA ARG A 29 3.39 -5.76 9.04
C ARG A 29 4.23 -6.97 8.67
N GLN A 30 3.98 -7.58 7.52
CA GLN A 30 4.74 -8.74 7.05
C GLN A 30 6.22 -8.39 6.81
N ALA A 31 6.49 -7.22 6.25
CA ALA A 31 7.84 -6.73 5.97
C ALA A 31 8.53 -6.07 7.18
N ASN A 32 7.86 -5.98 8.33
CA ASN A 32 8.31 -5.25 9.51
C ASN A 32 8.74 -3.79 9.21
N VAL A 33 8.05 -3.15 8.25
CA VAL A 33 8.31 -1.77 7.85
C VAL A 33 7.75 -0.82 8.91
N LYS A 34 8.57 0.14 9.34
CA LYS A 34 8.13 1.22 10.23
C LYS A 34 7.42 2.30 9.41
N TYR A 35 6.19 2.61 9.78
CA TYR A 35 5.39 3.66 9.16
C TYR A 35 4.61 4.45 10.22
N ILE A 36 4.21 5.66 9.86
CA ILE A 36 3.36 6.53 10.68
C ILE A 36 1.97 6.56 10.07
N LEU A 37 0.95 6.60 10.91
CA LEU A 37 -0.44 6.76 10.48
C LEU A 37 -0.83 8.22 10.53
N ASP A 38 -1.54 8.67 9.50
CA ASP A 38 -2.15 10.00 9.49
C ASP A 38 -3.57 9.96 8.87
N GLY A 39 -4.36 10.97 9.20
CA GLY A 39 -5.71 11.17 8.71
C GLY A 39 -5.70 11.66 7.27
N GLY A 40 -6.18 10.82 6.35
CA GLY A 40 -6.42 11.16 4.96
C GLY A 40 -7.92 11.21 4.65
N SER A 41 -8.31 12.11 3.75
CA SER A 41 -9.65 12.12 3.14
C SER A 41 -9.56 11.88 1.64
N PRO A 42 -10.61 11.36 0.98
CA PRO A 42 -10.63 11.29 -0.49
C PRO A 42 -10.40 12.66 -1.14
N ARG A 43 -10.82 13.76 -0.50
CA ARG A 43 -10.62 15.13 -1.01
C ARG A 43 -9.16 15.59 -1.01
N SER A 44 -8.37 15.14 -0.03
CA SER A 44 -6.96 15.48 0.10
C SER A 44 -6.03 14.49 -0.62
N ALA A 45 -6.59 13.40 -1.16
CA ALA A 45 -5.82 12.36 -1.81
C ALA A 45 -5.47 12.73 -3.26
N PRO A 46 -4.24 12.45 -3.73
CA PRO A 46 -3.76 12.83 -5.07
C PRO A 46 -4.57 12.22 -6.23
N LYS A 47 -5.36 11.17 -5.98
CA LYS A 47 -6.25 10.53 -6.96
C LYS A 47 -7.70 10.40 -6.48
N GLY A 48 -8.11 11.17 -5.47
CA GLY A 48 -9.46 11.08 -4.93
C GLY A 48 -9.76 9.79 -4.14
N LYS A 49 -8.73 9.00 -3.79
CA LYS A 49 -8.87 7.65 -3.21
C LYS A 49 -7.94 7.43 -2.03
N ILE A 50 -8.41 6.67 -1.04
CA ILE A 50 -7.65 6.17 0.11
C ILE A 50 -7.46 4.65 -0.06
N PRO A 51 -6.32 4.07 0.32
CA PRO A 51 -5.13 4.69 0.92
C PRO A 51 -4.24 5.41 -0.08
N TYR A 52 -3.43 6.33 0.44
CA TYR A 52 -2.22 6.81 -0.20
C TYR A 52 -1.10 6.92 0.83
N ILE A 53 0.15 6.88 0.38
CA ILE A 53 1.32 7.05 1.22
C ILE A 53 2.11 8.27 0.80
N SER A 54 2.80 8.89 1.75
CA SER A 54 3.92 9.78 1.48
C SER A 54 5.19 9.10 1.89
N VAL A 55 6.16 9.08 0.98
CA VAL A 55 7.51 8.59 1.24
C VAL A 55 8.42 9.81 1.25
N HIS A 56 9.06 10.05 2.39
CA HIS A 56 10.07 11.08 2.56
C HIS A 56 11.43 10.40 2.68
N ASP A 57 12.35 10.71 1.78
CA ASP A 57 13.75 10.32 1.95
C ASP A 57 14.62 11.54 2.24
N GLU A 58 15.68 11.34 3.01
CA GLU A 58 16.56 12.45 3.40
C GLU A 58 17.29 12.98 2.17
N GLY A 59 16.99 14.21 1.76
CA GLY A 59 17.57 14.86 0.57
C GLY A 59 16.69 14.86 -0.68
N SER A 60 15.49 14.28 -0.63
CA SER A 60 14.53 14.31 -1.74
C SER A 60 13.19 14.93 -1.35
N SER A 61 12.52 15.55 -2.33
CA SER A 61 11.14 16.00 -2.14
C SER A 61 10.22 14.81 -1.88
N PRO A 62 9.28 14.92 -0.91
CA PRO A 62 8.32 13.86 -0.69
C PRO A 62 7.49 13.61 -1.93
N PHE A 63 7.28 12.33 -2.24
CA PHE A 63 6.36 11.93 -3.28
C PHE A 63 5.17 11.19 -2.67
N LEU A 64 4.02 11.35 -3.33
CA LEU A 64 2.78 10.71 -2.93
C LEU A 64 2.48 9.55 -3.88
N LEU A 65 2.27 8.37 -3.31
CA LEU A 65 1.79 7.21 -4.04
C LEU A 65 0.36 6.90 -3.61
N ALA A 66 -0.54 6.87 -4.58
CA ALA A 66 -1.92 6.44 -4.39
C ALA A 66 -2.12 5.09 -5.07
N HIS A 67 -3.16 4.36 -4.64
CA HIS A 67 -3.57 3.05 -5.16
C HIS A 67 -2.68 1.90 -4.66
N SER A 68 -3.28 0.92 -3.99
CA SER A 68 -2.56 -0.16 -3.30
C SER A 68 -1.61 -0.94 -4.21
N ALA A 69 -2.01 -1.26 -5.43
CA ALA A 69 -1.17 -2.01 -6.36
C ALA A 69 0.10 -1.23 -6.76
N LEU A 70 -0.04 0.07 -7.05
CA LEU A 70 1.09 0.93 -7.42
C LEU A 70 2.00 1.19 -6.21
N VAL A 71 1.41 1.39 -5.04
CA VAL A 71 2.16 1.54 -3.78
C VAL A 71 3.01 0.31 -3.53
N THR A 72 2.42 -0.89 -3.55
CA THR A 72 3.16 -2.13 -3.31
C THR A 72 4.25 -2.33 -4.36
N ALA A 73 3.95 -2.13 -5.65
CA ALA A 73 4.93 -2.30 -6.73
C ALA A 73 6.14 -1.36 -6.58
N ALA A 74 5.91 -0.07 -6.33
CA ALA A 74 6.99 0.90 -6.16
C ALA A 74 7.85 0.62 -4.92
N LEU A 75 7.24 0.16 -3.83
CA LEU A 75 7.98 -0.19 -2.62
C LEU A 75 8.78 -1.50 -2.77
N VAL A 76 8.29 -2.45 -3.57
CA VAL A 76 9.04 -3.65 -3.95
C VAL A 76 10.23 -3.27 -4.83
N GLU A 77 10.01 -2.42 -5.84
CA GLU A 77 11.09 -1.92 -6.72
C GLU A 77 12.17 -1.15 -5.95
N SER A 78 11.77 -0.47 -4.87
CA SER A 78 12.68 0.27 -3.98
C SER A 78 13.32 -0.60 -2.88
N ASP A 79 13.14 -1.93 -2.90
CA ASP A 79 13.63 -2.88 -1.89
C ASP A 79 13.15 -2.61 -0.45
N ILE A 80 12.02 -1.92 -0.31
CA ILE A 80 11.39 -1.60 0.99
C ILE A 80 10.45 -2.72 1.41
N LEU A 81 9.75 -3.31 0.43
CA LEU A 81 8.87 -4.46 0.64
C LEU A 81 9.45 -5.69 -0.07
N PRO A 82 9.37 -6.87 0.57
CA PRO A 82 9.69 -8.11 -0.11
C PRO A 82 8.65 -8.40 -1.20
N ASP A 83 9.09 -8.88 -2.36
CA ASP A 83 8.20 -9.45 -3.36
C ASP A 83 7.73 -10.83 -2.90
N LEU A 84 6.50 -10.89 -2.39
CA LEU A 84 5.86 -12.12 -1.91
C LEU A 84 5.65 -13.15 -3.01
N ASN A 85 5.52 -12.68 -4.25
CA ASN A 85 5.21 -13.52 -5.40
C ASN A 85 6.47 -13.86 -6.20
N SER A 86 7.65 -13.44 -5.74
CA SER A 86 8.93 -13.64 -6.45
C SER A 86 9.19 -15.10 -6.78
N SER A 87 8.94 -16.00 -5.81
CA SER A 87 9.14 -17.45 -5.93
C SER A 87 8.05 -18.21 -6.69
N LEU A 88 6.99 -17.52 -7.15
CA LEU A 88 5.91 -18.18 -7.88
C LEU A 88 6.29 -18.46 -9.33
N GLU A 89 5.89 -19.64 -9.80
CA GLU A 89 5.96 -20.00 -11.22
C GLU A 89 5.09 -19.06 -12.09
N PRO A 90 5.41 -18.86 -13.39
CA PRO A 90 4.67 -17.94 -14.25
C PRO A 90 3.16 -18.17 -14.31
N ALA A 91 2.72 -19.44 -14.28
CA ALA A 91 1.30 -19.78 -14.25
C ALA A 91 0.62 -19.32 -12.95
N ALA A 92 1.29 -19.49 -11.80
CA ALA A 92 0.78 -19.05 -10.50
C ALA A 92 0.75 -17.52 -10.38
N LYS A 93 1.73 -16.81 -10.96
CA LYS A 93 1.69 -15.33 -11.05
C LYS A 93 0.49 -14.83 -11.85
N THR A 94 0.17 -15.51 -12.96
CA THR A 94 -1.02 -15.18 -13.76
C THR A 94 -2.31 -15.42 -12.96
N GLN A 95 -2.38 -16.51 -12.20
CA GLN A 95 -3.52 -16.80 -11.32
C GLN A 95 -3.66 -15.77 -10.19
N ASP A 96 -2.56 -15.36 -9.54
CA ASP A 96 -2.56 -14.27 -8.55
C ASP A 96 -3.16 -12.99 -9.14
N MET A 97 -2.71 -12.58 -10.32
CA MET A 97 -3.24 -11.39 -11.00
C MET A 97 -4.75 -11.51 -11.26
N ALA A 98 -5.22 -12.66 -11.73
CA ALA A 98 -6.64 -12.88 -12.00
C ALA A 98 -7.48 -12.84 -10.71
N ILE A 99 -7.02 -13.49 -9.63
CA ILE A 99 -7.71 -13.48 -8.34
C ILE A 99 -7.76 -12.08 -7.76
N ARG A 100 -6.65 -11.33 -7.82
CA ARG A 100 -6.62 -9.93 -7.37
C ARG A 100 -7.58 -9.06 -8.15
N ALA A 101 -7.61 -9.16 -9.48
CA ALA A 101 -8.54 -8.40 -10.31
C ALA A 101 -10.00 -8.73 -9.96
N LEU A 102 -10.32 -10.00 -9.75
CA LEU A 102 -11.66 -10.41 -9.30
C LEU A 102 -12.01 -9.79 -7.94
N LEU A 103 -11.11 -9.86 -6.96
CA LEU A 103 -11.33 -9.35 -5.61
C LEU A 103 -11.40 -7.81 -5.55
N GLU A 104 -10.65 -7.10 -6.40
CA GLU A 104 -10.57 -5.64 -6.35
C GLU A 104 -11.65 -4.96 -7.22
N ASP A 105 -12.09 -5.59 -8.31
CA ASP A 105 -13.01 -4.98 -9.27
C ASP A 105 -14.46 -5.50 -9.16
N LYS A 106 -14.69 -6.66 -8.53
CA LYS A 106 -16.01 -7.32 -8.51
C LYS A 106 -16.59 -7.57 -7.12
N LEU A 107 -15.80 -7.47 -6.05
CA LEU A 107 -16.19 -7.74 -4.67
C LEU A 107 -15.92 -6.53 -3.78
#